data_AF-A0A8X6XXG4-F1
#
_entry.id   AF-A0A8X6XXG4-F1
#
_cell.length_a   1.000
_cell.length_b   1.000
_cell.length_c   1.000
_cell.angle_alpha   90.00
_cell.angle_beta   90.00
_cell.angle_gamma   90.00
#
_symmetry.space_group_name_H-M   'P 1'
#
loop_
_entity.id
_entity.type
_entity.pdbx_description
1 polymer ?
#
loop_
_entity_poly.entity_id
_entity_poly.type
_entity_poly.pdbx_seq_one_letter_code
_entity_poly.pdbx_strand_id
1 'polypeptide(L)'
;MDVSTFEELVALVSPSIERKNTSMREAIPAAERIALTLRYLATGETQSSLSYQFRIAQNTISGIIPAVCAAIYHHLGSEIQVPESEKEWKMVAEEFWAKWNFPLCLGAMDGKHIRIKPPPHSGATYRNYKGFFSIVLLALVDANLKFLYMLMLALTGRVSDGGVWGKSKLRQAITNGDMNFPEAGRVTRIGI
;
A
#
# COMPACT_ATOMS: atom_id res chain seq x y z
N MET A 1 1.43 12.34 -10.84
CA MET A 1 2.79 11.81 -10.97
C MET A 1 3.47 12.68 -12.01
N ASP A 2 4.54 13.34 -11.60
CA ASP A 2 5.45 14.04 -12.51
C ASP A 2 6.20 13.04 -13.41
N VAL A 3 6.76 13.56 -14.50
CA VAL A 3 7.41 12.72 -15.52
C VAL A 3 8.66 12.04 -14.96
N SER A 4 9.47 12.74 -14.17
CA SER A 4 10.67 12.20 -13.52
C SER A 4 10.37 10.98 -12.65
N THR A 5 9.38 11.08 -11.76
CA THR A 5 8.98 9.95 -10.89
C THR A 5 8.50 8.75 -11.71
N PHE A 6 7.81 9.00 -12.83
CA PHE A 6 7.39 7.92 -13.71
C PHE A 6 8.59 7.24 -14.38
N GLU A 7 9.56 8.01 -14.88
CA GLU A 7 10.78 7.47 -15.50
C GLU A 7 11.63 6.67 -14.49
N GLU A 8 11.74 7.14 -13.25
CA GLU A 8 12.38 6.41 -12.15
C GLU A 8 11.70 5.07 -11.87
N LEU A 9 10.36 5.07 -11.78
CA LEU A 9 9.59 3.83 -11.60
C LEU A 9 9.77 2.87 -12.77
N VAL A 10 9.80 3.39 -14.01
CA VAL A 10 10.06 2.60 -15.21
C VAL A 10 11.45 1.98 -15.14
N ALA A 11 12.48 2.76 -14.82
CA ALA A 11 13.85 2.25 -14.71
C ALA A 11 13.97 1.14 -13.65
N LEU A 12 13.30 1.30 -12.51
CA LEU A 12 13.31 0.33 -11.42
C LEU A 12 12.59 -0.98 -11.78
N VAL A 13 11.41 -0.89 -12.41
CA VAL A 13 10.52 -2.04 -12.62
C VAL A 13 10.78 -2.76 -13.95
N SER A 14 11.32 -2.06 -14.96
CA SER A 14 11.55 -2.60 -16.31
C SER A 14 12.28 -3.95 -16.33
N PRO A 15 13.36 -4.18 -15.56
CA PRO A 15 14.09 -5.45 -15.58
C PRO A 15 13.23 -6.68 -15.24
N SER A 16 12.15 -6.51 -14.46
CA SER A 16 11.27 -7.60 -14.05
C SER A 16 10.08 -7.82 -14.99
N ILE A 17 9.78 -6.86 -15.87
CA ILE A 17 8.60 -6.91 -16.72
C ILE A 17 8.93 -6.90 -18.22
N GLU A 18 10.17 -6.61 -18.62
CA GLU A 18 10.54 -6.54 -20.03
C GLU A 18 10.30 -7.88 -20.76
N ARG A 19 9.82 -7.78 -21.99
CA ARG A 19 9.53 -8.94 -22.86
C ARG A 19 10.37 -8.79 -24.12
N LYS A 20 10.81 -9.92 -24.68
CA LYS A 20 11.56 -9.94 -25.92
C LYS A 20 10.63 -9.88 -27.13
N ASN A 21 11.08 -9.17 -28.16
CA ASN A 21 10.45 -9.21 -29.49
C ASN A 21 10.53 -10.62 -30.05
N THR A 22 9.49 -11.04 -30.78
CA THR A 22 9.49 -12.30 -31.53
C THR A 22 9.40 -11.99 -33.02
N SER A 23 9.73 -12.98 -33.86
CA SER A 23 9.64 -12.82 -35.31
C SER A 23 8.23 -12.50 -35.82
N MET A 24 7.20 -12.72 -34.99
CA MET A 24 5.80 -12.47 -35.34
C MET A 24 5.22 -11.18 -34.72
N ARG A 25 5.83 -10.64 -33.66
CA ARG A 25 5.33 -9.43 -32.98
C ARG A 25 6.39 -8.72 -32.15
N GLU A 26 6.30 -7.40 -32.13
CA GLU A 26 7.01 -6.58 -31.15
C GLU A 26 6.37 -6.75 -29.76
N ALA A 27 7.22 -6.71 -28.74
CA ALA A 27 6.78 -6.73 -27.36
C ALA A 27 6.26 -5.36 -26.94
N ILE A 28 5.21 -5.35 -26.13
CA ILE A 28 4.69 -4.11 -25.53
C ILE A 28 5.77 -3.55 -24.59
N PRO A 29 6.23 -2.30 -24.78
CA PRO A 29 7.28 -1.70 -23.97
C PRO A 29 6.94 -1.69 -22.47
N ALA A 30 7.97 -1.77 -21.63
CA ALA A 30 7.81 -1.77 -20.17
C ALA A 30 7.08 -0.52 -19.67
N ALA A 31 7.44 0.67 -20.20
CA ALA A 31 6.78 1.93 -19.86
C ALA A 31 5.26 1.91 -20.15
N GLU A 32 4.86 1.36 -21.30
CA GLU A 32 3.44 1.28 -21.67
C GLU A 32 2.67 0.31 -20.75
N ARG A 33 3.29 -0.81 -20.37
CA ARG A 33 2.72 -1.77 -19.41
C ARG A 33 2.53 -1.15 -18.03
N ILE A 34 3.49 -0.33 -17.59
CA ILE A 34 3.42 0.40 -16.32
C ILE A 34 2.32 1.46 -16.39
N ALA A 35 2.31 2.30 -17.43
CA ALA A 35 1.29 3.32 -17.63
C ALA A 35 -0.13 2.74 -17.66
N LEU A 36 -0.33 1.62 -18.37
CA LEU A 36 -1.59 0.90 -18.40
C LEU A 36 -2.02 0.43 -17.01
N THR A 37 -1.09 -0.12 -16.24
CA THR A 37 -1.38 -0.64 -14.89
C THR A 37 -1.69 0.49 -13.92
N LEU A 38 -0.93 1.58 -13.95
CA LEU A 38 -1.20 2.77 -13.13
C LEU A 38 -2.55 3.40 -13.48
N ARG A 39 -2.90 3.47 -14.76
CA ARG A 39 -4.21 3.94 -15.21
C ARG A 39 -5.34 3.08 -14.65
N TYR A 40 -5.19 1.76 -14.72
CA TYR A 40 -6.14 0.81 -14.14
C TYR A 40 -6.32 1.03 -12.62
N LEU A 41 -5.21 1.15 -11.88
CA LEU A 41 -5.25 1.34 -10.43
C LEU A 41 -5.84 2.69 -10.00
N ALA A 42 -5.55 3.77 -10.75
CA ALA A 42 -6.02 5.11 -10.42
C ALA A 42 -7.51 5.32 -10.71
N THR A 43 -8.02 4.71 -11.78
CA THR A 43 -9.40 4.96 -12.27
C THR A 43 -10.39 3.86 -11.91
N GLY A 44 -9.91 2.61 -11.76
CA GLY A 44 -10.79 1.45 -11.62
C GLY A 44 -11.57 1.09 -12.88
N GLU A 45 -11.13 1.56 -14.05
CA GLU A 45 -11.76 1.25 -15.34
C GLU A 45 -11.76 -0.25 -15.66
N THR A 46 -12.69 -0.69 -16.51
CA THR A 46 -12.71 -2.07 -16.98
C THR A 46 -11.56 -2.34 -17.95
N GLN A 47 -11.04 -3.56 -17.95
CA GLN A 47 -10.00 -3.97 -18.91
C GLN A 47 -10.47 -3.84 -20.37
N SER A 48 -11.77 -3.94 -20.62
CA SER A 48 -12.37 -3.68 -21.94
C SER A 48 -12.24 -2.20 -22.34
N SER A 49 -12.50 -1.26 -21.43
CA SER A 49 -12.27 0.19 -21.68
C SER A 49 -10.79 0.45 -21.99
N LEU A 50 -9.90 -0.08 -21.15
CA LEU A 50 -8.45 0.08 -21.34
C LEU A 50 -7.95 -0.56 -22.63
N SER A 51 -8.57 -1.66 -23.07
CA SER A 51 -8.24 -2.30 -24.34
C SER A 51 -8.45 -1.37 -25.53
N TYR A 52 -9.52 -0.57 -25.53
CA TYR A 52 -9.74 0.45 -26.57
C TYR A 52 -8.76 1.62 -26.47
N GLN A 53 -8.43 2.08 -25.25
CA GLN A 53 -7.54 3.23 -25.04
C GLN A 53 -6.09 2.92 -25.43
N PHE A 54 -5.57 1.79 -24.98
CA PHE A 54 -4.17 1.38 -25.22
C PHE A 54 -4.02 0.50 -26.47
N ARG A 55 -5.12 0.11 -27.12
CA ARG A 55 -5.13 -0.80 -28.29
C ARG A 55 -4.46 -2.16 -28.00
N ILE A 56 -4.51 -2.60 -26.74
CA ILE A 56 -4.00 -3.90 -26.29
C ILE A 56 -5.18 -4.82 -26.01
N ALA A 57 -5.14 -6.06 -26.49
CA ALA A 57 -6.23 -7.02 -26.25
C ALA A 57 -6.45 -7.30 -24.76
N GLN A 58 -7.72 -7.43 -24.33
CA GLN A 58 -8.10 -7.63 -22.93
C GLN A 58 -7.40 -8.83 -22.27
N ASN A 59 -7.22 -9.93 -23.00
CA ASN A 59 -6.49 -11.13 -22.53
C ASN A 59 -5.01 -10.86 -22.19
N THR A 60 -4.41 -9.86 -22.84
CA THR A 60 -3.02 -9.47 -22.61
C THR A 60 -2.97 -8.53 -21.42
N ILE A 61 -3.93 -7.60 -21.31
CA ILE A 61 -4.09 -6.70 -20.16
C ILE A 61 -4.27 -7.50 -18.86
N SER A 62 -5.09 -8.55 -18.88
CA SER A 62 -5.33 -9.39 -17.69
C SER A 62 -4.06 -10.05 -17.15
N GLY A 63 -3.07 -10.31 -18.01
CA GLY A 63 -1.74 -10.78 -17.61
C GLY A 63 -0.76 -9.66 -17.26
N ILE A 64 -0.86 -8.49 -17.89
CA ILE A 64 0.02 -7.34 -17.64
C ILE A 64 -0.20 -6.79 -16.23
N ILE A 65 -1.46 -6.53 -15.84
CA ILE A 65 -1.77 -5.85 -14.57
C ILE A 65 -1.18 -6.61 -13.37
N PRO A 66 -1.41 -7.92 -13.18
CA PRO A 66 -0.84 -8.64 -12.03
C PRO A 66 0.68 -8.72 -12.08
N ALA A 67 1.28 -8.88 -13.26
CA ALA A 67 2.72 -8.96 -13.42
C ALA A 67 3.41 -7.64 -13.02
N VAL A 68 2.85 -6.51 -13.43
CA VAL A 68 3.37 -5.19 -13.06
C VAL A 68 3.14 -4.91 -11.58
N CYS A 69 1.97 -5.22 -11.01
CA CYS A 69 1.72 -5.08 -9.58
C CYS A 69 2.71 -5.91 -8.73
N ALA A 70 2.99 -7.15 -9.14
CA ALA A 70 3.95 -8.00 -8.45
C ALA A 70 5.38 -7.43 -8.52
N ALA A 71 5.78 -6.90 -9.68
CA ALA A 71 7.09 -6.28 -9.84
C ALA A 71 7.23 -4.99 -9.02
N ILE A 72 6.19 -4.14 -8.98
CA ILE A 72 6.15 -2.95 -8.13
C ILE A 72 6.32 -3.36 -6.66
N TYR A 73 5.57 -4.34 -6.20
CA TYR A 73 5.66 -4.82 -4.82
C TYR A 73 7.04 -5.41 -4.50
N HIS A 74 7.65 -6.14 -5.44
CA HIS A 74 8.97 -6.72 -5.27
C HIS A 74 10.05 -5.64 -5.07
N HIS A 75 10.01 -4.55 -5.84
CA HIS A 75 11.06 -3.52 -5.80
C HIS A 75 10.82 -2.41 -4.77
N LEU A 76 9.56 -2.08 -4.47
CA LEU A 76 9.20 -0.99 -3.56
C LEU A 76 8.65 -1.48 -2.23
N GLY A 77 8.38 -2.78 -2.07
CA GLY A 77 7.84 -3.33 -0.82
C GLY A 77 8.77 -3.14 0.37
N SER A 78 10.10 -3.09 0.12
CA SER A 78 11.10 -2.83 1.16
C SER A 78 11.11 -1.40 1.68
N GLU A 79 10.45 -0.45 1.01
CA GLU A 79 10.35 0.94 1.49
C GLU A 79 9.38 1.07 2.67
N ILE A 80 8.46 0.10 2.83
CA ILE A 80 7.51 0.08 3.95
C ILE A 80 8.16 -0.69 5.10
N GLN A 81 8.90 0.05 5.93
CA GLN A 81 9.59 -0.49 7.10
C GLN A 81 9.19 0.21 8.38
N VAL A 82 9.07 -0.61 9.42
CA VAL A 82 8.83 -0.13 10.77
C VAL A 82 10.15 0.36 11.34
N PRO A 83 10.19 1.53 12.01
CA PRO A 83 11.39 1.99 12.69
C PRO A 83 11.89 0.96 13.71
N GLU A 84 13.19 0.67 13.69
CA GLU A 84 13.81 -0.34 14.54
C GLU A 84 14.54 0.29 15.74
N SER A 85 14.91 1.57 15.62
CA SER A 85 15.67 2.28 16.64
C SER A 85 14.88 3.36 17.36
N GLU A 86 15.22 3.60 18.62
CA GLU A 86 14.66 4.68 19.43
C GLU A 86 14.85 6.06 18.76
N LYS A 87 15.98 6.26 18.08
CA LYS A 87 16.30 7.50 17.39
C LYS A 87 15.33 7.77 16.23
N GLU A 88 14.99 6.74 15.45
CA GLU A 88 14.02 6.88 14.35
C GLU A 88 12.62 7.18 14.89
N TRP A 89 12.20 6.52 15.97
CA TRP A 89 10.94 6.84 16.65
C TRP A 89 10.89 8.28 17.16
N LYS A 90 12.00 8.79 17.73
CA LYS A 90 12.11 10.20 18.14
C LYS A 90 11.99 11.15 16.96
N MET A 91 12.62 10.84 15.83
CA MET A 91 12.48 11.64 14.61
C MET A 91 11.03 11.71 14.15
N VAL A 92 10.32 10.58 14.11
CA VAL A 92 8.89 10.58 13.76
C VAL A 92 8.08 11.45 14.73
N ALA A 93 8.32 11.35 16.04
CA ALA A 93 7.65 12.19 17.04
C ALA A 93 7.93 13.68 16.89
N GLU A 94 9.18 14.05 16.58
CA GLU A 94 9.57 15.44 16.33
C GLU A 94 8.91 15.99 15.07
N GLU A 95 8.79 15.19 14.00
CA GLU A 95 8.09 15.59 12.78
C GLU A 95 6.59 15.77 13.00
N PHE A 96 5.96 14.90 13.80
CA PHE A 96 4.56 15.07 14.20
C PHE A 96 4.35 16.35 15.01
N TRP A 97 5.27 16.67 15.90
CA TRP A 97 5.24 17.93 16.63
C TRP A 97 5.38 19.12 15.68
N ALA A 98 6.37 19.10 14.78
CA ALA A 98 6.66 20.22 13.89
C ALA A 98 5.53 20.50 12.88
N LYS A 99 4.89 19.46 12.34
CA LYS A 99 3.85 19.62 11.30
C LYS A 99 2.43 19.70 11.84
N TRP A 100 2.14 18.92 12.88
CA TRP A 100 0.78 18.70 13.35
C TRP A 100 0.56 19.17 14.79
N ASN A 101 1.59 19.74 15.44
CA ASN A 101 1.57 20.16 16.83
C ASN A 101 1.11 19.03 17.78
N PHE A 102 1.46 17.79 17.43
CA PHE A 102 1.00 16.59 18.12
C PHE A 102 2.20 15.88 18.77
N PRO A 103 2.45 16.09 20.09
CA PRO A 103 3.67 15.66 20.74
C PRO A 103 3.68 14.15 21.00
N LEU A 104 4.88 13.56 21.03
CA LEU A 104 5.11 12.15 21.36
C LEU A 104 4.37 11.14 20.45
N CYS A 105 3.96 11.58 19.26
CA CYS A 105 3.26 10.71 18.33
C CYS A 105 4.22 9.88 17.51
N LEU A 106 4.12 8.56 17.63
CA LEU A 106 4.97 7.63 16.91
C LEU A 106 4.36 7.22 15.56
N GLY A 107 3.13 7.64 15.26
CA GLY A 107 2.46 7.33 14.02
C GLY A 107 0.95 7.41 14.14
N ALA A 108 0.29 7.65 13.01
CA ALA A 108 -1.16 7.61 12.91
C ALA A 108 -1.59 6.27 12.31
N MET A 109 -2.46 5.54 13.01
CA MET A 109 -2.95 4.25 12.57
C MET A 109 -4.44 4.33 12.22
N ASP A 110 -4.82 3.86 11.04
CA ASP A 110 -6.22 3.83 10.62
C ASP A 110 -6.53 2.64 9.69
N GLY A 111 -7.79 2.21 9.72
CA GLY A 111 -8.35 1.12 8.95
C GLY A 111 -9.14 1.59 7.74
N LYS A 112 -8.86 1.03 6.57
CA LYS A 112 -9.58 1.30 5.32
C LYS A 112 -10.24 0.04 4.77
N HIS A 113 -11.55 0.12 4.54
CA HIS A 113 -12.27 -0.88 3.76
C HIS A 113 -11.99 -0.71 2.25
N ILE A 114 -11.35 -1.70 1.64
CA ILE A 114 -11.16 -1.81 0.18
C ILE A 114 -12.32 -2.63 -0.37
N ARG A 115 -13.11 -2.02 -1.26
CA ARG A 115 -14.24 -2.70 -1.92
C ARG A 115 -13.74 -3.82 -2.81
N ILE A 116 -14.37 -4.99 -2.73
CA ILE A 116 -14.05 -6.12 -3.59
C ILE A 116 -15.30 -6.75 -4.19
N LYS A 117 -15.12 -7.42 -5.32
CA LYS A 117 -16.06 -8.47 -5.73
C LYS A 117 -15.73 -9.72 -4.93
N PRO A 118 -16.65 -10.21 -4.08
CA PRO A 118 -16.37 -11.36 -3.26
C PRO A 118 -16.16 -12.61 -4.14
N PRO A 119 -15.25 -13.53 -3.77
CA PRO A 119 -15.13 -14.81 -4.45
C PRO A 119 -16.45 -15.59 -4.44
N PRO A 120 -16.70 -16.49 -5.41
CA PRO A 120 -17.85 -17.38 -5.40
C PRO A 120 -17.93 -18.15 -4.07
N HIS A 121 -19.15 -18.41 -3.59
CA HIS A 121 -19.42 -19.19 -2.36
C HIS A 121 -18.87 -18.61 -1.05
N SER A 122 -18.47 -17.33 -1.02
CA SER A 122 -17.93 -16.69 0.20
C SER A 122 -18.99 -16.16 1.18
N GLY A 123 -20.28 -16.22 0.82
CA GLY A 123 -21.40 -15.82 1.67
C GLY A 123 -21.29 -14.38 2.17
N ALA A 124 -21.46 -14.18 3.48
CA ALA A 124 -21.37 -12.85 4.11
C ALA A 124 -19.98 -12.52 4.68
N THR A 125 -18.96 -13.35 4.44
CA THR A 125 -17.62 -13.23 5.02
C THR A 125 -16.97 -11.87 4.75
N TYR A 126 -17.12 -11.36 3.52
CA TYR A 126 -16.58 -10.06 3.12
C TYR A 126 -17.55 -8.90 3.33
N ARG A 127 -18.78 -9.15 3.79
CA ARG A 127 -19.81 -8.12 3.89
C ARG A 127 -19.60 -7.27 5.14
N ASN A 128 -19.30 -6.00 4.95
CA ASN A 128 -19.10 -5.05 6.05
C ASN A 128 -20.42 -4.49 6.60
N TYR A 129 -20.30 -3.73 7.68
CA TYR A 129 -21.43 -3.06 8.34
C TYR A 129 -22.08 -1.97 7.45
N LYS A 130 -21.33 -1.42 6.48
CA LYS A 130 -21.84 -0.46 5.49
C LYS A 130 -22.60 -1.13 4.33
N GLY A 131 -22.81 -2.45 4.40
CA GLY A 131 -23.62 -3.20 3.45
C GLY A 131 -22.92 -3.60 2.15
N PHE A 132 -21.61 -3.37 2.01
CA PHE A 132 -20.84 -3.76 0.82
C PHE A 132 -19.74 -4.79 1.14
N PHE A 133 -19.23 -5.46 0.11
CA PHE A 133 -18.15 -6.44 0.27
C PHE A 133 -16.79 -5.75 0.25
N SER A 134 -15.96 -6.04 1.25
CA SER A 134 -14.65 -5.42 1.41
C SER A 134 -13.65 -6.31 2.14
N ILE A 135 -12.39 -5.96 1.96
CA ILE A 135 -11.26 -6.40 2.78
C ILE A 135 -10.75 -5.20 3.57
N VAL A 136 -10.20 -5.45 4.76
CA VAL A 136 -9.70 -4.40 5.65
C VAL A 136 -8.20 -4.26 5.47
N LEU A 137 -7.76 -3.03 5.21
CA LEU A 137 -6.38 -2.60 5.22
C LEU A 137 -6.16 -1.80 6.51
N LEU A 138 -5.23 -2.20 7.36
CA LEU A 138 -4.78 -1.38 8.50
C LEU A 138 -3.39 -0.86 8.18
N ALA A 139 -3.17 0.44 8.32
CA ALA A 139 -1.89 1.07 8.02
C ALA A 139 -1.47 2.02 9.14
N LEU A 140 -0.15 2.06 9.39
CA LEU A 140 0.52 3.05 10.24
C LEU A 140 1.30 3.99 9.32
N VAL A 141 1.12 5.29 9.51
CA VAL A 141 1.81 6.34 8.74
C VAL A 141 2.57 7.31 9.63
N ASP A 142 3.65 7.88 9.08
CA ASP A 142 4.42 8.96 9.70
C ASP A 142 3.75 10.33 9.48
N ALA A 143 4.39 11.40 9.99
CA ALA A 143 3.92 12.77 9.84
C ALA A 143 3.94 13.29 8.38
N ASN A 144 4.67 12.61 7.48
CA ASN A 144 4.81 12.92 6.06
C ASN A 144 3.85 12.10 5.18
N LEU A 145 2.95 11.32 5.79
CA LEU A 145 2.03 10.40 5.10
C LEU A 145 2.74 9.21 4.40
N LYS A 146 3.97 8.89 4.82
CA LYS A 146 4.67 7.68 4.41
C LYS A 146 4.20 6.50 5.25
N PHE A 147 4.03 5.35 4.59
CA PHE A 147 3.64 4.12 5.27
C PHE A 147 4.83 3.53 6.03
N LEU A 148 4.70 3.41 7.36
CA LEU A 148 5.65 2.71 8.23
C LEU A 148 5.28 1.23 8.37
N TYR A 149 3.98 0.94 8.38
CA TYR A 149 3.48 -0.44 8.48
C TYR A 149 2.19 -0.58 7.71
N MET A 150 2.02 -1.73 7.07
CA MET A 150 0.79 -2.05 6.37
C MET A 150 0.42 -3.51 6.61
N LEU A 151 -0.81 -3.74 7.06
CA LEU A 151 -1.39 -5.06 7.25
C LEU A 151 -2.69 -5.18 6.47
N MET A 152 -2.69 -6.11 5.53
CA MET A 152 -3.88 -6.47 4.77
C MET A 152 -4.42 -7.80 5.29
N LEU A 153 -5.61 -7.78 5.90
CA LEU A 153 -6.29 -9.02 6.27
C LEU A 153 -7.16 -9.47 5.09
N ALA A 154 -6.68 -10.49 4.39
CA ALA A 154 -7.39 -11.10 3.26
C ALA A 154 -8.71 -11.79 3.64
N LEU A 155 -9.02 -11.88 4.93
CA LEU A 155 -10.19 -12.59 5.44
C LEU A 155 -10.93 -11.68 6.41
N THR A 156 -12.19 -11.38 6.06
CA THR A 156 -13.24 -10.69 6.85
C THR A 156 -13.37 -9.18 6.66
N GLY A 157 -14.45 -8.78 5.98
CA GLY A 157 -14.91 -7.38 5.92
C GLY A 157 -15.69 -6.93 7.17
N ARG A 158 -15.83 -7.82 8.17
CA ARG A 158 -16.62 -7.62 9.40
C ARG A 158 -15.80 -7.30 10.64
N VAL A 159 -14.48 -7.47 10.57
CA VAL A 159 -13.62 -7.27 11.74
C VAL A 159 -13.37 -5.78 11.93
N SER A 160 -13.53 -5.32 13.18
CA SER A 160 -13.21 -3.95 13.57
C SER A 160 -11.71 -3.71 13.55
N ASP A 161 -11.29 -2.44 13.51
CA ASP A 161 -9.87 -2.08 13.51
C ASP A 161 -9.14 -2.64 14.74
N GLY A 162 -9.81 -2.67 15.91
CA GLY A 162 -9.28 -3.33 17.11
C GLY A 162 -9.09 -4.85 16.96
N GLY A 163 -9.98 -5.53 16.22
CA GLY A 163 -9.82 -6.95 15.91
C GLY A 163 -8.71 -7.23 14.88
N VAL A 164 -8.49 -6.31 13.94
CA VAL A 164 -7.37 -6.37 12.99
C VAL A 164 -6.05 -6.14 13.72
N TRP A 165 -5.99 -5.09 14.53
CA TRP A 165 -4.87 -4.77 15.42
C TRP A 165 -4.51 -5.96 16.31
N GLY A 166 -5.54 -6.60 16.88
CA GLY A 166 -5.39 -7.74 17.78
C GLY A 166 -4.59 -8.91 17.20
N LYS A 167 -4.64 -9.09 15.88
CA LYS A 167 -3.95 -10.15 15.12
C LYS A 167 -2.65 -9.68 14.45
N SER A 168 -2.32 -8.40 14.55
CA SER A 168 -1.15 -7.85 13.87
C SER A 168 0.15 -8.32 14.51
N LYS A 169 1.17 -8.55 13.69
CA LYS A 169 2.54 -8.80 14.17
C LYS A 169 3.10 -7.59 14.91
N LEU A 170 2.68 -6.38 14.50
CA LEU A 170 3.09 -5.14 15.15
C LEU A 170 2.64 -5.11 16.62
N ARG A 171 1.39 -5.47 16.91
CA ARG A 171 0.91 -5.57 18.30
C ARG A 171 1.71 -6.59 19.12
N GLN A 172 2.06 -7.73 18.53
CA GLN A 172 2.86 -8.75 19.22
C GLN A 172 4.26 -8.20 19.56
N ALA A 173 4.93 -7.54 18.61
CA ALA A 173 6.22 -6.90 18.84
C ALA A 173 6.15 -5.81 19.92
N ILE A 174 5.10 -4.98 19.91
CA ILE A 174 4.88 -3.97 20.96
C ILE A 174 4.69 -4.61 22.33
N THR A 175 3.92 -5.70 22.41
CA THR A 175 3.65 -6.40 23.68
C THR A 175 4.90 -7.08 24.23
N ASN A 176 5.78 -7.56 23.34
CA ASN A 176 7.04 -8.18 23.69
C ASN A 176 8.15 -7.18 24.07
N GLY A 177 7.99 -5.90 23.72
CA GLY A 177 9.00 -4.86 23.95
C GLY A 177 10.09 -4.77 22.87
N ASP A 178 9.92 -5.45 21.74
CA ASP A 178 10.92 -5.54 20.66
C ASP A 178 11.06 -4.26 19.82
N MET A 179 10.24 -3.25 20.11
CA MET A 179 10.06 -2.05 19.28
C MET A 179 10.96 -0.87 19.69
N ASN A 180 11.79 -1.01 20.74
CA ASN A 180 12.73 0.02 21.22
C ASN A 180 12.12 1.43 21.29
N PHE A 181 10.93 1.54 21.88
CA PHE A 181 10.27 2.83 22.00
C PHE A 181 11.05 3.79 22.90
N PRO A 182 11.00 5.10 22.61
CA PRO A 182 11.62 6.10 23.46
C PRO A 182 10.99 6.09 24.86
N GLU A 183 11.82 6.34 25.87
CA GLU A 183 11.33 6.51 27.23
C GLU A 183 10.25 7.60 27.28
N ALA A 184 9.22 7.36 28.10
CA ALA A 184 8.09 8.26 28.23
C ALA A 184 8.53 9.64 28.75
N GLY A 185 8.79 10.57 27.83
CA GLY A 185 9.12 11.96 28.16
C GLY A 185 7.90 12.71 28.68
N ARG A 186 8.10 13.62 29.64
CA ARG A 186 7.05 14.59 30.03
C ARG A 186 6.81 15.56 28.87
N VAL A 187 5.55 15.75 28.48
CA VAL A 187 5.14 16.81 27.54
C VAL A 187 5.36 18.15 28.25
N THR A 188 6.52 18.77 28.06
CA THR A 188 6.95 19.98 28.80
C THR A 188 6.68 21.28 28.05
N ARG A 189 6.19 21.21 26.81
CA ARG A 189 5.83 22.40 26.01
C ARG A 189 4.41 22.28 25.49
N ILE A 190 3.46 22.82 26.24
CA ILE A 190 2.17 23.23 25.69
C ILE A 190 2.33 24.71 25.41
N GLY A 191 2.77 25.06 24.20
CA GLY A 191 2.76 26.44 23.73
C GLY A 191 1.31 26.81 23.42
N ILE A 192 0.69 27.56 24.33
CA ILE A 192 -0.51 28.36 24.05
C ILE A 192 -0.01 29.73 23.56
#